data_AF-A0A7S0IUS7-F1
#
_entry.id   AF-A0A7S0IUS7-F1
#
_cell.length_a   1.000
_cell.length_b   1.000
_cell.length_c   1.000
_cell.angle_alpha   90.00
_cell.angle_beta   90.00
_cell.angle_gamma   90.00
#
_symmetry.space_group_name_H-M   'P 1'
#
loop_
_entity.id
_entity.type
_entity.pdbx_description
1 polymer ?
#
loop_
_entity_poly.entity_id
_entity_poly.type
_entity_poly.pdbx_seq_one_letter_code
_entity_poly.pdbx_strand_id
1 'polypeptide(L)'
;PKCPCDTVVVAGGEAYNPLAMGDFSPLEIVLAGGRPVYRNQNGVYLFYWRDAGDWGVGPDYLESKAAVVSRSNGTAACPTHASGWVVWSGAAWLPGVSVRCQRPPSPPVAPSPPSPSPPLSPPPSPPPSPPPSPP
;
A
#
# COMPACT_ATOMS: atom_id res chain seq x y z
N PRO A 1 -10.44 -0.60 12.39
CA PRO A 1 -10.50 -0.46 10.91
C PRO A 1 -9.11 -0.76 10.34
N LYS A 2 -9.01 -1.68 9.36
CA LYS A 2 -7.72 -2.02 8.75
C LYS A 2 -7.53 -1.18 7.49
N CYS A 3 -6.46 -0.41 7.44
CA CYS A 3 -6.09 0.33 6.23
C CYS A 3 -5.50 -0.63 5.20
N PRO A 4 -5.87 -0.53 3.92
CA PRO A 4 -5.45 -1.49 2.89
C PRO A 4 -3.98 -1.31 2.43
N CYS A 5 -3.20 -0.47 3.12
CA CYS A 5 -1.83 -0.12 2.74
C CYS A 5 -0.84 -0.85 3.64
N ASP A 6 -0.03 -1.71 3.02
CA ASP A 6 1.07 -2.41 3.69
C ASP A 6 2.25 -1.46 3.95
N THR A 7 2.40 -0.44 3.12
CA THR A 7 3.41 0.60 3.28
C THR A 7 2.82 1.96 2.92
N VAL A 8 3.05 2.94 3.78
CA VAL A 8 2.67 4.34 3.57
C VAL A 8 3.93 5.14 3.30
N VAL A 9 3.96 5.89 2.20
CA VAL A 9 5.10 6.73 1.83
C VAL A 9 4.78 8.18 2.17
N VAL A 10 5.67 8.81 2.94
CA VAL A 10 5.65 10.24 3.25
C VAL A 10 6.83 10.89 2.51
N ALA A 11 6.58 11.87 1.65
CA ALA A 11 7.62 12.48 0.82
C ALA A 11 7.35 13.96 0.54
N GLY A 12 8.39 14.70 0.12
CA GLY A 12 8.33 16.11 -0.28
C GLY A 12 8.76 17.10 0.82
N GLY A 13 9.10 16.61 2.02
CA GLY A 13 9.59 17.40 3.14
C GLY A 13 11.03 17.11 3.54
N GLU A 14 11.80 16.42 2.68
CA GLU A 14 13.14 15.88 2.98
C GLU A 14 14.14 16.99 3.34
N ALA A 15 14.01 18.17 2.72
CA ALA A 15 14.87 19.32 3.00
C ALA A 15 14.66 19.90 4.43
N TYR A 16 13.55 19.55 5.09
CA TYR A 16 13.15 20.15 6.37
C TYR A 16 13.14 19.13 7.52
N ASN A 17 12.55 17.94 7.29
CA ASN A 17 12.56 16.84 8.25
C ASN A 17 12.81 15.51 7.54
N PRO A 18 14.07 15.22 7.14
CA PRO A 18 14.38 14.00 6.40
C PRO A 18 14.03 12.73 7.18
N LEU A 19 14.13 12.76 8.52
CA LEU A 19 13.78 11.62 9.38
C LEU A 19 12.27 11.30 9.38
N ALA A 20 11.42 12.28 9.08
CA ALA A 20 9.97 12.12 9.03
C ALA A 20 9.45 11.69 7.64
N MET A 21 10.35 11.55 6.66
CA MET A 21 10.02 11.07 5.31
C MET A 21 10.36 9.59 5.16
N GLY A 22 9.98 9.03 4.01
CA GLY A 22 10.26 7.64 3.61
C GLY A 22 9.07 6.70 3.79
N ASP A 23 9.39 5.41 3.82
CA ASP A 23 8.42 4.32 3.92
C ASP A 23 8.08 4.01 5.39
N PHE A 24 6.79 3.92 5.68
CA PHE A 24 6.23 3.60 6.97
C PHE A 24 5.48 2.27 6.91
N SER A 25 5.89 1.31 7.74
CA SER A 25 5.23 0.01 7.87
C SER A 25 4.34 0.01 9.11
N PRO A 26 3.15 -0.62 9.07
CA PRO A 26 2.27 -0.70 10.22
C PRO A 26 2.93 -1.51 11.34
N LEU A 27 2.76 -1.05 12.58
CA LEU A 27 3.05 -1.84 13.77
C LEU A 27 1.87 -2.76 14.04
N GLU A 28 2.14 -4.05 14.23
CA GLU A 28 1.07 -5.00 14.55
C GLU A 28 0.44 -4.65 15.90
N ILE A 29 -0.90 -4.59 15.93
CA ILE A 29 -1.73 -4.45 17.14
C ILE A 29 -1.63 -3.07 17.83
N VAL A 30 -0.65 -2.23 17.50
CA VAL A 30 -0.48 -0.90 18.10
C VAL A 30 -1.46 0.11 17.48
N LEU A 31 -2.24 0.77 18.34
CA LEU A 31 -3.20 1.80 17.96
C LEU A 31 -2.96 3.11 18.72
N ALA A 32 -3.05 4.23 18.01
CA ALA A 32 -3.09 5.58 18.57
C ALA A 32 -4.44 6.21 18.21
N GLY A 33 -5.19 6.66 19.21
CA GLY A 33 -6.53 7.21 19.01
C GLY A 33 -7.50 6.26 18.28
N GLY A 34 -7.31 4.95 18.42
CA GLY A 34 -8.13 3.91 17.75
C GLY A 34 -7.75 3.62 16.29
N ARG A 35 -6.63 4.15 15.80
CA ARG A 35 -6.13 3.95 14.43
C ARG A 35 -4.74 3.30 14.42
N PRO A 36 -4.36 2.58 13.34
CA PRO A 36 -3.06 1.94 13.25
C PRO A 36 -1.92 2.95 13.37
N VAL A 37 -0.87 2.55 14.09
CA VAL A 37 0.41 3.27 14.13
C VAL A 37 1.36 2.64 13.12
N TYR A 38 2.13 3.48 12.44
CA TYR A 38 3.16 3.06 11.50
C TYR A 38 4.52 3.57 11.95
N ARG A 39 5.60 2.90 11.55
CA ARG A 39 6.98 3.30 11.88
C ARG A 39 7.87 3.19 10.64
N ASN A 40 8.74 4.17 10.44
CA ASN A 40 9.77 4.12 9.40
C ASN A 40 11.10 3.57 9.93
N GLN A 41 12.08 3.38 9.03
CA GLN A 41 13.42 2.89 9.38
C GLN A 41 14.21 3.85 10.29
N ASN A 42 13.85 5.13 10.31
CA ASN A 42 14.46 6.15 11.16
C ASN A 42 13.89 6.14 12.60
N GLY A 43 12.94 5.25 12.89
CA GLY A 43 12.31 5.14 14.20
C GLY A 43 11.25 6.20 14.47
N VAL A 44 10.81 6.94 13.45
CA VAL A 44 9.74 7.94 13.53
C VAL A 44 8.40 7.27 13.26
N TYR A 45 7.34 7.76 13.90
CA TYR A 45 6.01 7.18 13.85
C TYR A 45 5.05 8.04 13.05
N LEU A 46 4.15 7.41 12.29
CA LEU A 46 2.97 8.01 11.71
C LEU A 46 1.75 7.50 12.50
N PHE A 47 0.98 8.42 13.07
CA PHE A 47 -0.06 8.10 14.03
C PHE A 47 -1.22 9.10 13.96
N TYR A 48 -2.36 8.71 14.54
CA TYR A 48 -3.51 9.60 14.66
C TYR A 48 -3.52 10.28 16.03
N TRP A 49 -3.49 11.60 16.01
CA TRP A 49 -3.60 12.43 17.20
C TRP A 49 -5.08 12.76 17.45
N ARG A 50 -5.66 12.02 18.40
CA ARG A 50 -7.10 12.07 18.67
C ARG A 50 -7.60 13.46 19.07
N ASP A 51 -6.85 14.17 19.90
CA ASP A 51 -7.31 15.43 20.49
C ASP A 51 -7.29 16.58 19.46
N ALA A 52 -6.37 16.55 18.50
CA ALA A 52 -6.36 17.47 17.36
C ALA A 52 -7.28 17.02 16.22
N GLY A 53 -7.61 15.73 16.14
CA GLY A 53 -8.38 15.17 15.02
C GLY A 53 -7.56 15.04 13.74
N ASP A 54 -6.23 14.94 13.86
CA ASP A 54 -5.30 14.96 12.74
C ASP A 54 -4.34 13.77 12.76
N TRP A 55 -3.82 13.42 11.59
CA TRP A 55 -2.65 12.54 11.49
C TRP A 55 -1.37 13.34 11.68
N GLY A 56 -0.39 12.72 12.34
CA GLY A 56 0.92 13.32 12.60
C GLY A 56 2.05 12.33 12.34
N VAL A 57 3.23 12.86 12.00
CA VAL A 57 4.48 12.11 11.94
C VAL A 57 5.43 12.69 12.99
N GLY A 58 5.90 11.88 13.94
CA GLY A 58 6.65 12.35 15.09
C GLY A 58 7.48 11.27 15.79
N PRO A 59 8.35 11.66 16.74
CA PRO A 59 9.26 10.73 17.41
C PRO A 59 8.57 9.81 18.41
N ASP A 60 7.38 10.17 18.87
CA ASP A 60 6.56 9.37 19.79
C ASP A 60 5.08 9.53 19.39
N TYR A 61 4.37 8.40 19.27
CA TYR A 61 2.94 8.36 18.94
C TYR A 61 2.03 8.58 20.15
N LEU A 62 2.60 8.67 21.36
CA LEU A 62 1.91 9.00 22.61
C LEU A 62 1.97 10.50 22.93
N GLU A 63 2.86 11.24 22.27
CA GLU A 63 3.04 12.67 22.49
C GLU A 63 2.34 13.52 21.44
N SER A 64 1.96 14.73 21.84
CA SER A 64 1.38 15.76 20.95
C SER A 64 2.47 16.53 20.17
N LYS A 65 3.46 15.82 19.61
CA LYS A 65 4.59 16.41 18.90
C LYS A 65 4.80 15.74 17.54
N ALA A 66 4.61 16.52 16.49
CA ALA A 66 4.76 16.05 15.12
C ALA A 66 5.58 17.04 14.27
N ALA A 67 6.40 16.50 13.39
CA ALA A 67 7.14 17.25 12.36
C ALA A 67 6.34 17.39 11.06
N VAL A 68 5.36 16.51 10.84
CA VAL A 68 4.42 16.55 9.71
C VAL A 68 3.02 16.37 10.25
N VAL A 69 2.04 17.14 9.78
CA VAL A 69 0.63 16.99 10.18
C VAL A 69 -0.32 17.09 8.99
N SER A 70 -1.45 16.39 9.05
CA SER A 70 -2.59 16.68 8.18
C SER A 70 -3.26 17.99 8.61
N ARG A 71 -3.86 18.70 7.65
CA ARG A 71 -4.69 19.88 7.93
C ARG A 71 -6.11 19.75 7.39
N SER A 72 -6.39 18.66 6.68
CA SER A 72 -7.68 18.43 6.03
C SER A 72 -8.00 16.94 6.06
N ASN A 73 -9.26 16.62 6.35
CA ASN A 73 -9.72 15.24 6.50
C ASN A 73 -8.85 14.40 7.48
N GLY A 74 -8.32 15.03 8.52
CA GLY A 74 -7.44 14.39 9.51
C GLY A 74 -8.12 13.25 10.26
N THR A 75 -9.44 13.29 10.41
CA THR A 75 -10.26 12.25 11.05
C THR A 75 -10.45 11.00 10.18
N ALA A 76 -9.82 10.92 9.00
CA ALA A 76 -9.93 9.77 8.12
C ALA A 76 -9.37 8.48 8.77
N ALA A 77 -10.01 7.34 8.51
CA ALA A 77 -9.63 6.01 9.04
C ALA A 77 -8.16 5.65 8.76
N CYS A 78 -7.63 6.17 7.65
CA CYS A 78 -6.30 5.88 7.15
C CYS A 78 -5.55 7.17 6.82
N PRO A 79 -4.23 7.21 7.05
CA PRO A 79 -3.44 8.41 6.80
C PRO A 79 -3.46 8.79 5.32
N THR A 80 -3.51 7.80 4.43
CA THR A 80 -3.58 7.99 2.98
C THR A 80 -4.88 8.62 2.49
N HIS A 81 -5.92 8.69 3.33
CA HIS A 81 -7.17 9.39 3.04
C HIS A 81 -7.20 10.80 3.64
N ALA A 82 -6.28 11.13 4.54
CA ALA A 82 -6.08 12.49 5.02
C ALA A 82 -5.32 13.33 3.99
N SER A 83 -5.47 14.65 4.06
CA SER A 83 -4.93 15.60 3.09
C SER A 83 -4.46 16.90 3.76
N GLY A 84 -4.00 17.85 2.95
CA GLY A 84 -3.47 19.12 3.46
C GLY A 84 -2.20 18.93 4.30
N TRP A 85 -1.36 17.98 3.91
CA TRP A 85 -0.15 17.64 4.66
C TRP A 85 0.89 18.76 4.62
N VAL A 86 1.40 19.13 5.80
CA VAL A 86 2.40 20.18 5.98
C VAL A 86 3.56 19.68 6.83
N VAL A 87 4.76 20.21 6.62
CA VAL A 87 5.99 19.90 7.36
C VAL A 87 6.49 21.13 8.12
N TRP A 88 7.03 20.93 9.32
CA TRP A 88 7.62 21.99 10.13
C TRP A 88 9.04 22.33 9.69
N SER A 89 9.29 23.52 9.15
CA SER A 89 10.64 23.90 8.68
C SER A 89 11.65 24.21 9.79
N GLY A 90 11.22 24.19 11.05
CA GLY A 90 11.95 24.82 12.17
C GLY A 90 11.40 26.20 12.53
N ALA A 91 10.70 26.87 11.61
CA ALA A 91 10.13 28.20 11.81
C ALA A 91 8.65 28.33 11.38
N ALA A 92 8.23 27.59 10.36
CA ALA A 92 6.87 27.65 9.82
C ALA A 92 6.40 26.30 9.31
N TRP A 93 5.07 26.12 9.22
CA TRP A 93 4.47 24.98 8.55
C TRP A 93 4.42 25.23 7.04
N LEU A 94 5.07 24.36 6.27
CA LEU A 94 5.17 24.47 4.82
C LEU A 94 4.35 23.36 4.14
N PRO A 95 3.61 23.68 3.07
CA PRO A 95 2.94 22.67 2.25
C PRO A 95 3.96 21.91 1.39
N GLY A 96 3.47 20.91 0.64
CA GLY A 96 4.28 20.13 -0.31
C GLY A 96 4.57 18.70 0.13
N VAL A 97 4.07 18.28 1.30
CA VAL A 97 4.16 16.89 1.72
C VAL A 97 3.07 16.06 1.02
N SER A 98 3.45 14.89 0.56
CA SER A 98 2.56 13.88 0.02
C SER A 98 2.57 12.64 0.91
N VAL A 99 1.39 12.10 1.19
CA VAL A 99 1.22 10.82 1.91
C VAL A 99 0.42 9.90 1.01
N ARG A 100 1.02 8.78 0.61
CA ARG A 100 0.43 7.86 -0.37
C ARG A 100 0.59 6.42 0.03
N CYS A 101 -0.34 5.60 -0.44
CA CYS A 101 -0.26 4.15 -0.31
C CYS A 101 0.75 3.62 -1.33
N GLN A 102 1.76 2.89 -0.87
CA GLN A 102 2.55 2.06 -1.75
C GLN A 102 1.98 0.64 -1.64
N ARG A 103 1.37 0.17 -2.73
CA ARG A 103 1.04 -1.26 -2.81
C ARG A 103 2.36 -2.02 -2.92
N PRO A 104 2.49 -3.21 -2.33
CA PRO A 104 3.59 -4.09 -2.67
C PRO A 104 3.64 -4.24 -4.20
N PRO A 105 4.83 -4.30 -4.81
CA PRO A 105 4.92 -4.67 -6.22
C PRO A 105 4.11 -5.95 -6.40
N SER A 106 3.24 -5.98 -7.40
CA SER A 106 2.50 -7.20 -7.74
C SER A 106 3.52 -8.35 -7.79
N PRO A 107 3.25 -9.52 -7.18
CA PRO A 107 4.12 -10.66 -7.37
C PRO A 107 4.36 -10.80 -8.87
N PRO A 108 5.62 -11.02 -9.32
CA PRO A 108 5.89 -11.20 -10.73
C PRO A 108 4.90 -12.25 -11.22
N VAL A 109 4.09 -11.89 -12.22
CA VAL A 109 3.07 -12.78 -12.80
C VAL A 109 3.79 -14.09 -13.07
N ALA A 110 3.48 -15.14 -12.28
CA ALA A 110 4.04 -16.45 -12.56
C ALA A 110 3.69 -16.75 -14.02
N PRO A 111 4.63 -17.22 -14.85
CA PRO A 111 4.31 -17.56 -16.23
C PRO A 111 3.09 -18.48 -16.17
N SER A 112 2.00 -18.07 -16.82
CA SER A 112 0.76 -18.84 -16.87
C SER A 112 1.14 -20.28 -17.22
N PRO A 113 0.61 -21.30 -16.52
CA PRO A 113 0.85 -22.68 -16.92
C PRO A 113 0.48 -22.79 -18.41
N PRO A 114 1.28 -23.48 -19.24
CA PRO A 114 0.91 -23.68 -20.63
C PRO A 114 -0.51 -24.25 -20.66
N SER A 115 -1.37 -23.66 -21.50
CA SER A 115 -2.71 -24.22 -21.71
C SER A 115 -2.57 -25.71 -22.01
N PRO A 116 -3.41 -26.58 -21.41
CA PRO A 116 -3.40 -27.98 -21.78
C PRO A 116 -3.60 -28.08 -23.30
N SER A 117 -2.69 -28.79 -23.97
CA SER A 117 -2.81 -29.05 -25.40
C SER A 117 -4.19 -29.62 -25.70
N PRO A 118 -4.84 -29.22 -26.81
CA PRO A 118 -6.11 -29.83 -27.19
C PRO A 118 -5.94 -31.36 -27.29
N PRO A 119 -6.93 -32.16 -26.87
CA PRO A 119 -6.86 -33.60 -27.05
C PRO A 119 -6.68 -33.89 -28.54
N LEU A 120 -5.75 -34.80 -28.86
CA LEU A 120 -5.54 -35.29 -30.21
C LEU A 120 -6.88 -35.76 -30.77
N SER A 121 -7.27 -35.24 -31.94
CA SER A 121 -8.46 -35.70 -32.63
C SER A 121 -8.37 -37.23 -32.85
N PRO A 122 -9.48 -37.97 -32.69
CA PRO A 122 -9.47 -39.40 -32.95
C PRO A 122 -9.06 -39.67 -34.41
N PRO A 123 -8.33 -40.76 -34.68
CA PRO A 123 -7.96 -41.11 -36.05
C PRO A 123 -9.20 -41.33 -36.91
N PRO A 124 -9.13 -41.02 -38.22
CA PRO A 124 -10.24 -41.27 -39.14
C PRO A 124 -10.59 -42.76 -39.16
N SER A 125 -11.88 -43.08 -39.25
CA SER A 125 -12.36 -44.46 -39.34
C SER A 125 -11.77 -45.18 -40.56
N PRO A 126 -11.48 -46.49 -40.45
CA PRO A 126 -10.98 -47.26 -41.58
C PRO A 126 -12.01 -47.26 -42.73
N PRO A 127 -11.55 -47.31 -44.00
CA PRO A 127 -12.44 -47.39 -45.14
C PRO A 127 -13.27 -48.68 -45.11
N PRO A 128 -14.51 -48.66 -45.63
CA PRO A 128 -15.34 -49.85 -45.72
C PRO A 128 -14.65 -50.91 -46.59
N SER A 129 -14.77 -52.17 -46.18
CA SER A 129 -14.23 -53.30 -46.94
C SER A 129 -14.85 -53.38 -48.34
N PRO A 130 -14.09 -53.79 -49.36
CA PRO A 130 -14.64 -53.96 -50.70
C PRO A 130 -15.71 -55.07 -50.72
N PRO A 131 -16.74 -54.94 -51.58
CA PRO A 131 -17.76 -55.97 -51.71
C PRO A 131 -17.15 -57.27 -52.23
N PRO A 132 -17.69 -58.43 -51.85
CA PRO A 132 -17.23 -59.71 -52.36
C PRO A 132 -17.48 -59.81 -53.87
N SER A 133 -16.50 -60.35 -54.60
CA SER A 133 -16.59 -60.59 -56.04
C SER A 133 -17.70 -61.59 -56.38
N PRO A 134 -18.48 -61.36 -57.45
CA PRO A 134 -19.47 -62.32 -57.91
C PRO A 134 -18.81 -63.56 -58.57
N PRO A 135 -19.50 -64.73 -58.55
CA PRO A 135 -19.01 -65.99 -59.11
C PRO A 135 -18.96 -66.03 -60.64
#